data_AF-A0A7S4L6N1-F1
#
_entry.id   AF-A0A7S4L6N1-F1
#
_cell.length_a   1.000
_cell.length_b   1.000
_cell.length_c   1.000
_cell.angle_alpha   90.00
_cell.angle_beta   90.00
_cell.angle_gamma   90.00
#
_symmetry.space_group_name_H-M   'P 1'
#
loop_
_entity.id
_entity.type
_entity.pdbx_description
1 polymer ?
#
loop_
_entity_poly.entity_id
_entity_poly.type
_entity_poly.pdbx_seq_one_letter_code
_entity_poly.pdbx_strand_id
1 'polypeptide(L)'
;EQTATVSLIDNEPEETDLPDLKLVYDVSLTGKNSYKVKSGSLERLIERLTHETWVDGGFRDSFLLTYRSFTTPDNFLSLLLARFKGSQTSFTENSVQKVAPVQLRVLSVLKAWVDQTEDFVHDSALRERLETFFSGDDVASVKSVNQLA
;
A
#
# COMPACT_ATOMS: atom_id res chain seq x y z
N GLU A 1 0.49 24.67 -39.69
CA GLU A 1 1.32 23.89 -38.75
C GLU A 1 0.70 23.99 -37.36
N GLN A 2 0.24 22.88 -36.79
CA GLN A 2 -0.27 22.82 -35.41
C GLN A 2 0.80 22.11 -34.59
N THR A 3 1.50 22.85 -33.72
CA THR A 3 2.40 22.26 -32.73
C THR A 3 1.75 22.41 -31.36
N ALA A 4 1.39 21.26 -30.82
CA ALA A 4 0.64 21.09 -29.59
C ALA A 4 1.38 21.66 -28.38
N THR A 5 0.69 22.52 -27.64
CA THR A 5 1.00 22.80 -26.24
C THR A 5 0.66 21.54 -25.43
N VAL A 6 1.69 20.77 -25.06
CA VAL A 6 1.57 19.69 -24.08
C VAL A 6 1.34 20.35 -22.73
N SER A 7 0.09 20.31 -22.25
CA SER A 7 -0.28 20.70 -20.90
C SER A 7 0.44 19.79 -19.91
N LEU A 8 1.28 20.43 -19.09
CA LEU A 8 1.89 19.89 -17.89
C LEU A 8 0.78 19.30 -17.02
N ILE A 9 0.72 17.98 -16.94
CA ILE A 9 -0.08 17.30 -15.92
C ILE A 9 0.80 17.29 -14.68
N ASP A 10 0.80 18.42 -13.98
CA ASP A 10 1.26 18.52 -12.61
C ASP A 10 0.34 17.65 -11.76
N ASN A 11 0.66 16.36 -11.64
CA ASN A 11 0.15 15.53 -10.55
C ASN A 11 0.87 15.94 -9.27
N GLU A 12 0.56 17.14 -8.79
CA GLU A 12 0.78 17.54 -7.41
C GLU A 12 -0.04 16.59 -6.52
N PRO A 13 0.56 15.95 -5.50
CA PRO A 13 -0.20 15.06 -4.64
C PRO A 13 -1.26 15.87 -3.90
N GLU A 14 -2.53 15.54 -4.17
CA GLU A 14 -3.72 16.14 -3.58
C GLU A 14 -3.57 16.29 -2.05
N GLU A 15 -3.41 17.53 -1.60
CA GLU A 15 -3.28 17.93 -0.21
C GLU A 15 -4.58 17.59 0.52
N THR A 16 -4.61 16.44 1.20
CA THR A 16 -5.73 16.08 2.07
C THR A 16 -5.50 16.70 3.45
N ASP A 17 -6.34 17.69 3.78
CA ASP A 17 -6.39 18.50 5.03
C ASP A 17 -6.54 17.66 6.31
N LEU A 18 -5.49 16.96 6.74
CA LEU A 18 -5.41 16.34 8.08
C LEU A 18 -4.11 16.74 8.77
N PRO A 19 -4.16 17.32 10.00
CA PRO A 19 -3.03 18.00 10.63
C PRO A 19 -1.96 17.10 11.24
N ASP A 20 -2.16 15.77 11.26
CA ASP A 20 -1.17 14.84 11.80
C ASP A 20 -0.18 14.38 10.71
N LEU A 21 1.05 14.89 10.82
CA LEU A 21 2.26 14.54 10.06
C LEU A 21 2.06 14.37 8.54
N LYS A 22 2.15 15.49 7.82
CA LYS A 22 2.28 15.56 6.36
C LYS A 22 3.45 14.66 5.89
N LEU A 23 3.21 13.80 4.91
CA LEU A 23 4.27 13.09 4.18
C LEU A 23 5.22 14.15 3.60
N VAL A 24 6.47 14.13 4.06
CA VAL A 24 7.51 15.00 3.52
C VAL A 24 8.17 14.26 2.38
N TYR A 25 8.24 14.90 1.21
CA TYR A 25 8.96 14.38 0.06
C TYR A 25 10.28 15.12 -0.11
N ASP A 26 11.31 14.39 -0.51
CA ASP A 26 12.53 14.98 -1.02
C ASP A 26 12.38 15.23 -2.52
N VAL A 27 12.72 16.45 -2.96
CA VAL A 27 12.76 16.82 -4.37
C VAL A 27 14.19 16.55 -4.85
N SER A 28 14.43 15.37 -5.42
CA SER A 28 15.73 15.09 -6.05
C SER A 28 15.91 15.96 -7.29
N LEU A 29 16.99 16.75 -7.31
CA LEU A 29 17.38 17.65 -8.42
C LEU A 29 17.78 16.91 -9.71
N THR A 30 17.69 15.58 -9.76
CA THR A 30 18.17 14.75 -10.85
C THR A 30 17.16 14.62 -11.98
N GLY A 31 16.82 15.72 -12.68
CA GLY A 31 16.26 15.77 -14.05
C GLY A 31 14.97 14.99 -14.39
N LYS A 32 14.44 14.17 -13.47
CA LYS A 32 13.18 13.44 -13.54
C LYS A 32 12.49 13.71 -12.22
N ASN A 33 11.28 14.30 -12.26
CA ASN A 33 10.41 14.50 -11.10
C ASN A 33 10.18 13.16 -10.37
N SER A 34 11.08 12.81 -9.47
CA SER A 34 11.01 11.61 -8.64
C SER A 34 10.90 12.07 -7.20
N TYR A 35 9.65 12.17 -6.74
CA TYR A 35 9.33 12.48 -5.36
C TYR A 35 9.67 11.26 -4.51
N LYS A 36 10.70 11.37 -3.67
CA LYS A 36 11.07 10.31 -2.72
C LYS A 36 10.49 10.61 -1.36
N VAL A 37 9.96 9.61 -0.67
CA VAL A 37 9.48 9.78 0.71
C VAL A 37 10.67 10.10 1.60
N LYS A 38 10.61 11.21 2.34
CA LYS A 38 11.61 11.65 3.29
C LYS A 38 11.23 11.31 4.72
N SER A 39 9.97 11.60 5.11
CA SER A 39 9.42 11.25 6.42
C SER A 39 7.89 11.26 6.41
N GLY A 40 7.28 10.64 7.41
CA GLY A 40 5.83 10.62 7.63
C GLY A 40 5.48 9.84 8.89
N SER A 41 4.24 9.94 9.35
CA SER A 41 3.73 9.03 10.39
C SER A 41 3.65 7.61 9.83
N LEU A 42 3.64 6.61 10.70
CA LEU A 42 3.57 5.21 10.28
C LEU A 42 2.36 4.94 9.38
N GLU A 43 1.20 5.49 9.73
CA GLU A 43 -0.03 5.37 8.93
C GLU A 43 0.17 5.92 7.53
N ARG A 44 0.76 7.11 7.41
CA ARG A 44 1.03 7.76 6.13
C ARG A 44 2.04 7.00 5.28
N LEU A 45 3.06 6.42 5.91
CA LEU A 45 4.00 5.54 5.20
C LEU A 45 3.28 4.29 4.65
N ILE A 46 2.31 3.74 5.39
CA ILE A 46 1.49 2.59 4.95
C ILE A 46 0.53 3.00 3.84
N GLU A 47 -0.08 4.19 3.92
CA GLU A 47 -0.89 4.74 2.83
C GLU A 47 -0.07 4.88 1.55
N ARG A 48 1.15 5.40 1.67
CA ARG A 48 2.09 5.52 0.55
C ARG A 48 2.52 4.15 0.02
N LEU A 49 2.74 3.18 0.90
CA LEU A 49 3.12 1.80 0.57
C LEU A 49 2.02 1.05 -0.20
N THR A 50 0.76 1.40 0.06
CA THR A 50 -0.43 0.74 -0.48
C THR A 50 -1.20 1.58 -1.50
N HIS A 51 -0.61 2.69 -1.95
CA HIS A 51 -1.25 3.61 -2.87
C HIS A 51 -1.54 2.95 -4.23
N GLU A 52 -2.72 3.20 -4.79
CA GLU A 52 -3.15 2.56 -6.03
C GLU A 52 -2.33 2.94 -7.26
N THR A 53 -2.10 4.24 -7.46
CA THR A 53 -1.40 4.82 -8.63
C THR A 53 0.12 4.77 -8.54
N TRP A 54 0.69 4.81 -7.33
CA TRP A 54 2.13 4.97 -7.14
C TRP A 54 2.80 3.63 -6.81
N VAL A 55 3.69 3.18 -7.69
CA VAL A 55 4.46 1.95 -7.52
C VAL A 55 5.93 2.29 -7.32
N ASP A 56 6.37 2.34 -6.07
CA ASP A 56 7.79 2.51 -5.74
C ASP A 56 8.32 1.22 -5.08
N GLY A 57 8.87 0.34 -5.91
CA GLY A 57 9.48 -0.91 -5.45
C GLY A 57 10.67 -0.66 -4.51
N GLY A 58 11.44 0.42 -4.75
CA GLY A 58 12.56 0.79 -3.90
C GLY A 58 12.11 1.23 -2.51
N PHE A 59 11.02 2.01 -2.42
CA PHE A 59 10.41 2.38 -1.14
C PHE A 59 9.90 1.15 -0.40
N ARG A 60 9.17 0.24 -1.06
CA ARG A 60 8.66 -0.99 -0.43
C ARG A 60 9.79 -1.83 0.16
N ASP A 61 10.82 -2.12 -0.63
CA ASP A 61 11.91 -2.99 -0.21
C ASP A 61 12.72 -2.32 0.92
N SER A 62 12.97 -1.00 0.83
CA SER A 62 13.62 -0.23 1.90
C SER A 62 12.80 -0.20 3.19
N PHE A 63 11.47 -0.08 3.07
CA PHE A 63 10.55 -0.09 4.20
C PHE A 63 10.58 -1.45 4.88
N LEU A 64 10.39 -2.56 4.15
CA LEU A 64 10.39 -3.92 4.70
C LEU A 64 11.73 -4.30 5.35
N LEU A 65 12.84 -3.77 4.84
CA LEU A 65 14.16 -3.97 5.43
C LEU A 65 14.32 -3.28 6.79
N THR A 66 13.72 -2.10 6.98
CA THR A 66 14.05 -1.19 8.10
C THR A 66 12.91 -0.90 9.08
N TYR A 67 11.67 -1.36 8.79
CA TYR A 67 10.48 -0.97 9.54
C TYR A 67 10.56 -1.26 11.06
N ARG A 68 11.29 -2.30 11.45
CA ARG A 68 11.46 -2.71 12.87
C ARG A 68 12.13 -1.63 13.73
N SER A 69 12.79 -0.66 13.12
CA SER A 69 13.37 0.49 13.83
C SER A 69 12.31 1.48 14.35
N PHE A 70 11.08 1.43 13.82
CA PHE A 70 10.02 2.39 14.16
C PHE A 70 8.62 1.78 14.34
N THR A 71 8.42 0.49 14.10
CA THR A 71 7.18 -0.23 14.44
C THR A 71 7.42 -1.71 14.67
N THR A 72 6.48 -2.40 15.32
CA THR A 72 6.53 -3.86 15.50
C THR A 72 5.86 -4.60 14.33
N PRO A 73 6.19 -5.88 14.09
CA PRO A 73 5.50 -6.73 13.13
C PRO A 73 3.99 -6.76 13.37
N ASP A 74 3.57 -6.89 14.64
CA ASP A 74 2.16 -6.95 15.02
C ASP A 74 1.39 -5.67 14.64
N ASN A 75 1.96 -4.51 14.97
CA ASN A 75 1.36 -3.21 14.67
C ASN A 75 1.34 -2.96 13.15
N PHE A 76 2.41 -3.34 12.45
CA PHE A 76 2.48 -3.22 11.00
C PHE A 76 1.40 -4.07 10.30
N LEU A 77 1.23 -5.33 10.72
CA LEU A 77 0.16 -6.19 10.22
C LEU A 77 -1.22 -5.57 10.49
N SER A 78 -1.47 -5.11 11.72
CA SER A 78 -2.76 -4.51 12.10
C SER A 78 -3.13 -3.31 11.21
N LEU A 79 -2.17 -2.44 10.90
CA LEU A 79 -2.39 -1.28 10.04
C LEU A 79 -2.63 -1.67 8.56
N LEU A 80 -1.91 -2.68 8.05
CA LEU A 80 -2.17 -3.22 6.71
C LEU A 80 -3.58 -3.81 6.59
N LEU A 81 -4.01 -4.58 7.60
CA LEU A 81 -5.35 -5.16 7.63
C LEU A 81 -6.44 -4.08 7.75
N ALA A 82 -6.23 -3.06 8.58
CA ALA A 82 -7.12 -1.91 8.67
C ALA A 82 -7.25 -1.20 7.32
N ARG A 83 -6.14 -1.01 6.59
CA ARG A 83 -6.13 -0.42 5.24
C ARG A 83 -6.88 -1.28 4.23
N PHE A 84 -6.73 -2.60 4.29
CA PHE A 84 -7.45 -3.53 3.42
C PHE A 84 -8.97 -3.44 3.61
N LYS A 85 -9.43 -3.40 4.87
CA LYS A 85 -10.85 -3.29 5.23
C LYS A 85 -11.43 -1.90 4.94
N GLY A 86 -10.65 -0.85 5.16
CA GLY A 86 -11.06 0.54 4.92
C GLY A 86 -11.17 0.91 3.44
N SER A 87 -10.47 0.20 2.56
CA SER A 87 -10.64 0.33 1.12
C SER A 87 -11.93 -0.39 0.69
N GLN A 88 -13.06 0.32 0.80
CA GLN A 88 -14.37 -0.25 0.47
C GLN A 88 -14.44 -0.69 -1.00
N THR A 89 -14.81 -1.94 -1.22
CA THR A 89 -15.24 -2.43 -2.54
C THR A 89 -16.56 -1.77 -2.87
N SER A 90 -16.58 -0.84 -3.82
CA SER A 90 -17.83 -0.22 -4.28
C SER A 90 -18.76 -1.30 -4.81
N PHE A 91 -19.86 -1.58 -4.10
CA PHE A 91 -20.93 -2.42 -4.59
C PHE A 91 -21.65 -1.66 -5.70
N THR A 92 -21.31 -1.94 -6.95
CA THR A 92 -22.15 -1.53 -8.08
C THR A 92 -23.36 -2.46 -8.13
N GLU A 93 -24.57 -1.90 -8.27
CA GLU A 93 -25.90 -2.58 -8.26
C GLU A 93 -26.03 -3.88 -9.09
N ASN A 94 -25.06 -4.19 -9.96
CA ASN A 94 -24.96 -5.45 -10.67
C ASN A 94 -23.83 -6.32 -10.09
N SER A 95 -24.04 -6.85 -8.88
CA SER A 95 -23.48 -8.08 -8.28
C SER A 95 -22.12 -8.60 -8.80
N VAL A 96 -21.11 -7.74 -8.91
CA VAL A 96 -19.70 -8.12 -9.04
C VAL A 96 -18.92 -7.24 -8.06
N GLN A 97 -18.40 -7.86 -6.99
CA GLN A 97 -17.55 -7.19 -6.03
C GLN A 97 -16.23 -6.83 -6.73
N LYS A 98 -16.08 -5.56 -7.13
CA LYS A 98 -14.82 -5.09 -7.71
C LYS A 98 -13.81 -4.88 -6.58
N VAL A 99 -12.75 -5.68 -6.60
CA VAL A 99 -11.61 -5.53 -5.68
C VAL A 99 -11.00 -4.15 -5.90
N ALA A 100 -10.84 -3.39 -4.83
CA ALA A 100 -10.23 -2.08 -4.92
C ALA A 100 -8.72 -2.21 -5.21
N PRO A 101 -8.11 -1.35 -6.04
CA PRO A 101 -6.68 -1.40 -6.33
C PRO A 101 -5.79 -1.39 -5.08
N VAL A 102 -6.20 -0.67 -4.04
CA VAL A 102 -5.50 -0.63 -2.73
C VAL A 102 -5.48 -2.01 -2.04
N GLN A 103 -6.54 -2.82 -2.15
CA GLN A 103 -6.55 -4.18 -1.58
C GLN A 103 -5.51 -5.07 -2.25
N LEU A 104 -5.38 -4.99 -3.57
CA LEU A 104 -4.33 -5.70 -4.31
C LEU A 104 -2.93 -5.25 -3.88
N ARG A 105 -2.75 -3.95 -3.62
CA ARG A 105 -1.47 -3.42 -3.11
C ARG A 105 -1.15 -3.95 -1.72
N VAL A 106 -2.11 -3.98 -0.81
CA VAL A 106 -1.91 -4.57 0.53
C VAL A 106 -1.48 -6.04 0.40
N LEU A 107 -2.15 -6.83 -0.44
CA LEU A 107 -1.78 -8.23 -0.67
C LEU A 107 -0.38 -8.36 -1.28
N SER A 108 0.00 -7.47 -2.21
CA SER A 108 1.34 -7.45 -2.79
C SER A 108 2.42 -7.13 -1.74
N VAL A 109 2.13 -6.22 -0.81
CA VAL A 109 3.03 -5.88 0.30
C VAL A 109 3.14 -7.05 1.28
N LEU A 110 2.01 -7.68 1.66
CA LEU A 110 2.00 -8.85 2.53
C LEU A 110 2.81 -9.99 1.91
N LYS A 111 2.66 -10.24 0.61
CA LYS A 111 3.46 -11.23 -0.12
C LYS A 111 4.95 -10.90 -0.05
N ALA A 112 5.34 -9.66 -0.37
CA ALA A 112 6.74 -9.25 -0.30
C ALA A 112 7.29 -9.37 1.12
N TRP A 113 6.49 -9.05 2.13
CA TRP A 113 6.88 -9.16 3.54
C TRP A 113 7.16 -10.60 3.96
N VAL A 114 6.27 -11.54 3.59
CA VAL A 114 6.48 -12.98 3.82
C VAL A 114 7.70 -13.51 3.06
N ASP A 115 7.91 -13.07 1.81
CA ASP A 115 9.00 -13.56 0.97
C ASP A 115 10.38 -13.01 1.40
N GLN A 116 10.45 -11.78 1.93
CA GLN A 116 11.71 -11.06 2.20
C GLN A 116 12.14 -11.07 3.68
N THR A 117 11.26 -11.48 4.61
CA THR A 117 11.55 -11.38 6.04
C THR A 117 11.30 -12.68 6.79
N GLU A 118 12.02 -12.86 7.90
CA GLU A 118 11.92 -14.05 8.75
C GLU A 118 10.89 -13.91 9.89
N ASP A 119 10.09 -12.82 9.91
CA ASP A 119 9.16 -12.54 11.02
C ASP A 119 8.16 -13.67 11.25
N PHE A 120 7.61 -14.21 10.17
CA PHE A 120 6.61 -15.29 10.20
C PHE A 120 7.21 -16.66 10.53
N VAL A 121 8.54 -16.79 10.50
CA VAL A 121 9.26 -18.02 10.89
C VAL A 121 9.43 -18.05 12.40
N HIS A 122 9.77 -16.90 12.99
CA HIS A 122 10.03 -16.79 14.43
C HIS A 122 8.78 -16.52 15.27
N ASP A 123 7.74 -15.93 14.68
CA ASP A 123 6.52 -15.57 15.38
C ASP A 123 5.31 -16.36 14.86
N SER A 124 5.03 -17.48 15.55
CA SER A 124 3.88 -18.33 15.26
C SER A 124 2.53 -17.62 15.45
N ALA A 125 2.43 -16.67 16.37
CA ALA A 125 1.19 -15.93 16.62
C ALA A 125 0.93 -14.91 15.50
N LEU A 126 1.97 -14.22 15.03
CA LEU A 126 1.88 -13.34 13.86
C LEU A 126 1.43 -14.11 12.61
N ARG A 127 1.99 -15.30 12.41
CA ARG A 127 1.60 -16.20 11.32
C ARG A 127 0.14 -16.65 11.45
N GLU A 128 -0.30 -17.09 12.62
CA GLU A 128 -1.68 -17.52 12.86
C GLU A 128 -2.69 -16.38 12.58
N ARG A 129 -2.37 -15.15 12.98
CA ARG A 129 -3.18 -13.97 12.66
C ARG A 129 -3.30 -13.75 11.16
N LEU A 130 -2.19 -13.87 10.42
CA LEU A 130 -2.19 -13.72 8.97
C LEU A 130 -3.00 -14.83 8.28
N GLU A 131 -2.84 -16.08 8.71
CA GLU A 131 -3.61 -17.22 8.20
C GLU A 131 -5.12 -17.05 8.48
N THR A 132 -5.48 -16.64 9.70
CA THR A 132 -6.87 -16.33 10.07
C THR A 132 -7.48 -15.27 9.16
N PHE A 133 -6.71 -14.24 8.79
CA PHE A 133 -7.16 -13.23 7.83
C PHE A 133 -7.40 -13.82 6.44
N PHE A 134 -6.51 -14.69 5.93
CA PHE A 134 -6.67 -15.34 4.64
C PHE A 134 -7.80 -16.36 4.57
N SER A 135 -8.18 -16.94 5.71
CA SER A 135 -9.32 -17.84 5.85
C SER A 135 -10.66 -17.11 5.93
N GLY A 136 -10.66 -15.79 6.14
CA GLY A 136 -11.88 -14.98 6.15
C GLY A 136 -12.48 -14.76 4.76
N ASP A 137 -13.80 -14.56 4.70
CA ASP A 137 -14.57 -14.38 3.46
C ASP A 137 -14.10 -13.16 2.64
N ASP A 138 -13.59 -12.11 3.30
CA ASP A 138 -13.12 -10.87 2.66
C ASP A 138 -11.99 -11.13 1.64
N VAL A 139 -11.08 -12.08 1.92
CA VAL A 139 -9.95 -12.38 1.04
C VAL A 139 -10.32 -13.44 -0.01
N ALA A 140 -11.26 -14.33 0.30
CA ALA A 140 -11.79 -15.30 -0.64
C ALA A 140 -12.42 -14.59 -1.86
N SER A 141 -13.20 -13.53 -1.63
CA SER A 141 -13.74 -12.68 -2.70
C SER A 141 -12.65 -12.10 -3.60
N VAL A 142 -11.51 -11.66 -3.04
CA VAL A 142 -10.40 -11.11 -3.83
C VAL A 142 -9.68 -12.17 -4.66
N LYS A 143 -9.48 -13.38 -4.11
CA LYS A 143 -8.86 -14.50 -4.82
C LYS A 143 -9.74 -14.96 -5.99
N SER A 144 -11.05 -15.08 -5.79
CA SER A 144 -11.99 -15.49 -6.83
C SER A 144 -12.04 -14.53 -8.02
N VAL A 145 -11.91 -13.22 -7.79
CA VAL A 145 -11.87 -12.21 -8.87
C VAL A 145 -10.57 -12.29 -9.69
N ASN A 146 -9.42 -12.51 -9.06
CA ASN A 146 -8.12 -12.59 -9.76
C ASN A 146 -7.90 -13.91 -10.51
N GLN A 147 -8.71 -14.96 -10.26
CA GLN A 147 -8.57 -16.26 -10.90
C GLN A 147 -9.40 -16.40 -12.20
N LEU A 148 -10.12 -15.34 -12.57
CA LEU A 148 -10.96 -15.23 -13.77
C LEU A 148 -10.37 -14.32 -14.87
N ALA A 149 -9.12 -13.89 -14.73
CA ALA A 149 -8.42 -13.03 -15.69
C ALA A 149 -7.32 -13.78 -16.46
#